data_AF-A0A3L7MU89-F1
#
_entry.id   AF-A0A3L7MU89-F1
#
_cell.length_a   1.000
_cell.length_b   1.000
_cell.length_c   1.000
_cell.angle_alpha   90.00
_cell.angle_beta   90.00
_cell.angle_gamma   90.00
#
_symmetry.space_group_name_H-M   'P 1'
#
loop_
_entity.id
_entity.type
_entity.pdbx_description
1 polymer ?
#
loop_
_entity_poly.entity_id
_entity_poly.type
_entity_poly.pdbx_seq_one_letter_code
_entity_poly.pdbx_strand_id
1 'polypeptide(L)'
;MQDLDAARAWTRQIVQSRGISCVVCHVAGYGPRNQYGSAINLLVTGIDREDSLRKREAGQRVNDIPADPSIPDSPTFGDLIKQGLLPASDYTIDPAFQKVPARQPEEITVQQARDLVRKVQAESRFGILQLSRTYEITAEVAEALAEFQGEFLILGLTTLDPETAKALAKSRAGTVWLHSLTSMINESAEAIAKTPGNLVLSGLVELNSDSVPLTG
;
A
#
# COMPACT_ATOMS: atom_id res chain seq x y z
N MET A 1 -8.90 21.06 11.57
CA MET A 1 -9.99 21.63 10.75
C MET A 1 -9.77 21.09 9.35
N GLN A 2 -10.50 20.03 8.99
CA GLN A 2 -10.31 19.33 7.71
C GLN A 2 -10.57 20.33 6.59
N ASP A 3 -9.62 20.45 5.66
CA ASP A 3 -9.72 21.33 4.51
C ASP A 3 -10.84 20.84 3.58
N LEU A 4 -12.05 21.34 3.87
CA LEU A 4 -13.25 21.08 3.09
C LEU A 4 -13.11 21.60 1.66
N ASP A 5 -12.20 22.53 1.39
CA ASP A 5 -11.99 23.09 0.07
C ASP A 5 -11.13 22.17 -0.81
N ALA A 6 -10.18 21.42 -0.24
CA ALA A 6 -9.48 20.32 -0.93
C ALA A 6 -10.44 19.18 -1.32
N ALA A 7 -11.38 18.81 -0.44
CA ALA A 7 -12.42 17.81 -0.75
C ALA A 7 -13.43 18.30 -1.80
N ARG A 8 -13.72 19.61 -1.82
CA ARG A 8 -14.59 20.25 -2.83
C ARG A 8 -13.90 20.46 -4.18
N ALA A 9 -12.58 20.63 -4.21
CA ALA A 9 -11.80 20.63 -5.46
C ALA A 9 -11.86 19.24 -6.12
N TRP A 10 -11.69 18.19 -5.33
CA TRP A 10 -11.83 16.78 -5.74
C TRP A 10 -13.21 16.50 -6.35
N THR A 11 -14.27 17.01 -5.72
CA THR A 11 -15.64 16.83 -6.19
C THR A 11 -15.92 17.58 -7.49
N ARG A 12 -15.42 18.82 -7.68
CA ARG A 12 -15.74 19.62 -8.88
C ARG A 12 -15.09 19.09 -10.16
N GLN A 13 -13.85 18.58 -10.09
CA GLN A 13 -13.15 18.04 -11.26
C GLN A 13 -13.68 16.66 -11.68
N ILE A 14 -14.13 15.86 -10.69
CA ILE A 14 -14.78 14.56 -10.90
C ILE A 14 -16.25 14.71 -11.34
N VAL A 15 -17.00 15.70 -10.83
CA VAL A 15 -18.43 15.89 -11.17
C VAL A 15 -18.64 16.42 -12.59
N GLN A 16 -17.73 17.23 -13.14
CA GLN A 16 -17.78 17.60 -14.55
C GLN A 16 -17.51 16.40 -15.49
N SER A 17 -16.87 15.35 -14.97
CA SER A 17 -16.46 14.15 -15.68
C SER A 17 -17.24 12.95 -15.16
N ARG A 18 -18.55 12.83 -15.47
CA ARG A 18 -19.47 11.73 -15.09
C ARG A 18 -18.79 10.45 -14.54
N GLY A 19 -18.74 10.29 -13.22
CA GLY A 19 -18.25 9.08 -12.56
C GLY A 19 -16.72 8.97 -12.53
N ILE A 20 -16.16 8.03 -11.78
CA ILE A 20 -14.72 7.74 -11.78
C ILE A 20 -14.32 7.44 -13.24
N SER A 21 -13.74 8.42 -13.94
CA SER A 21 -13.45 8.28 -15.36
C SER A 21 -12.48 7.13 -15.53
N CYS A 22 -12.80 6.14 -16.37
CA CYS A 22 -12.04 4.90 -16.49
C CYS A 22 -10.53 5.13 -16.73
N VAL A 23 -10.16 6.28 -17.32
CA VAL A 23 -8.77 6.73 -17.48
C VAL A 23 -7.96 6.76 -16.18
N VAL A 24 -8.57 7.03 -15.01
CA VAL A 24 -7.84 7.04 -13.73
C VAL A 24 -7.28 5.66 -13.39
N CYS A 25 -7.99 4.60 -13.77
CA CYS A 25 -7.61 3.22 -13.46
C CYS A 25 -7.04 2.46 -14.66
N HIS A 26 -7.16 2.99 -15.89
CA HIS A 26 -6.84 2.29 -17.13
C HIS A 26 -5.97 3.15 -18.05
N VAL A 27 -4.95 2.53 -18.67
CA VAL A 27 -3.94 3.18 -19.51
C VAL A 27 -4.52 3.86 -20.77
N ALA A 28 -5.71 3.46 -21.22
CA ALA A 28 -6.33 3.99 -22.45
C ALA A 28 -7.87 4.07 -22.38
N GLY A 29 -8.41 4.56 -21.26
CA GLY A 29 -9.85 4.65 -21.04
C GLY A 29 -10.47 3.28 -20.72
N TYR A 30 -10.45 2.32 -21.65
CA TYR A 30 -10.86 0.94 -21.42
C TYR A 30 -9.70 0.02 -21.85
N GLY A 31 -9.05 -0.68 -20.92
CA GLY A 31 -7.81 -1.41 -21.22
C GLY A 31 -7.12 -2.00 -19.99
N PRO A 32 -5.83 -2.39 -20.06
CA PRO A 32 -5.09 -2.83 -18.89
C PRO A 32 -5.07 -1.74 -17.81
N ARG A 33 -5.10 -2.18 -16.55
CA ARG A 33 -5.07 -1.26 -15.41
C ARG A 33 -3.67 -0.67 -15.23
N ASN A 34 -3.61 0.60 -14.89
CA ASN A 34 -2.39 1.20 -14.38
C ASN A 34 -2.15 0.78 -12.92
N GLN A 35 -1.03 1.17 -12.32
CA GLN A 35 -0.69 0.79 -10.95
C GLN A 35 -1.74 1.23 -9.93
N TYR A 36 -2.31 2.43 -10.09
CA TYR A 36 -3.42 2.92 -9.26
C TYR A 36 -4.66 2.02 -9.37
N GLY A 37 -5.07 1.68 -10.59
CA GLY A 37 -6.22 0.81 -10.85
C GLY A 37 -6.02 -0.60 -10.33
N SER A 38 -4.79 -1.14 -10.41
CA SER A 38 -4.41 -2.44 -9.85
C SER A 38 -4.47 -2.42 -8.32
N ALA A 39 -3.93 -1.38 -7.69
CA ALA A 39 -4.01 -1.16 -6.25
C ALA A 39 -5.46 -1.11 -5.75
N ILE A 40 -6.34 -0.36 -6.44
CA ILE A 40 -7.77 -0.31 -6.10
C ILE A 40 -8.42 -1.70 -6.20
N ASN A 41 -8.09 -2.48 -7.22
CA ASN A 41 -8.69 -3.80 -7.45
C ASN A 41 -8.20 -4.86 -6.44
N LEU A 42 -7.04 -4.65 -5.80
CA LEU A 42 -6.61 -5.48 -4.68
C LEU A 42 -7.46 -5.22 -3.44
N LEU A 43 -7.85 -3.96 -3.22
CA LEU A 43 -8.65 -3.56 -2.05
C LEU A 43 -10.15 -3.63 -2.27
N VAL A 44 -10.65 -3.82 -3.49
CA VAL A 44 -12.08 -3.89 -3.82
C VAL A 44 -12.29 -5.12 -4.69
N THR A 45 -12.97 -6.12 -4.14
CA THR A 45 -13.32 -7.35 -4.87
C THR A 45 -14.55 -7.14 -5.76
N GLY A 46 -14.87 -8.15 -6.58
CA GLY A 46 -16.08 -8.12 -7.40
C GLY A 46 -17.38 -8.05 -6.58
N ILE A 47 -17.35 -8.54 -5.32
CA ILE A 47 -18.48 -8.52 -4.39
C ILE A 47 -18.71 -7.09 -3.85
N ASP A 48 -17.64 -6.31 -3.72
CA ASP A 48 -17.67 -4.95 -3.19
C ASP A 48 -18.16 -3.90 -4.21
N ARG A 49 -18.53 -4.33 -5.42
CA ARG A 49 -18.91 -3.44 -6.54
C ARG A 49 -20.06 -2.51 -6.20
N GLU A 50 -21.01 -2.95 -5.40
CA GLU A 50 -22.15 -2.11 -4.97
C GLU A 50 -21.92 -1.43 -3.62
N ASP A 51 -20.88 -1.82 -2.87
CA ASP A 51 -20.58 -1.23 -1.56
C ASP A 51 -19.84 0.11 -1.71
N SER A 52 -20.61 1.20 -1.62
CA SER A 52 -20.07 2.56 -1.74
C SER A 52 -19.11 2.97 -0.62
N LEU A 53 -19.24 2.38 0.58
CA LEU A 53 -18.35 2.69 1.71
C LEU A 53 -17.01 1.98 1.49
N ARG A 54 -17.03 0.69 1.14
CA ARG A 54 -15.83 -0.09 0.86
C ARG A 54 -15.01 0.50 -0.28
N LYS A 55 -15.67 0.95 -1.35
CA LYS A 55 -15.02 1.64 -2.48
C LYS A 55 -14.36 2.95 -2.07
N ARG A 56 -15.01 3.75 -1.22
CA ARG A 56 -14.44 5.02 -0.72
C ARG A 56 -13.24 4.77 0.18
N GLU A 57 -13.35 3.80 1.10
CA GLU A 57 -12.25 3.42 1.97
C GLU A 57 -11.05 2.94 1.14
N ALA A 58 -11.24 2.01 0.21
CA ALA A 58 -10.18 1.55 -0.68
C ALA A 58 -9.53 2.70 -1.46
N GLY A 59 -10.33 3.63 -2.00
CA GLY A 59 -9.81 4.82 -2.67
C GLY A 59 -8.96 5.71 -1.76
N GLN A 60 -9.37 5.92 -0.52
CA GLN A 60 -8.59 6.68 0.47
C GLN A 60 -7.27 5.99 0.78
N ARG A 61 -7.30 4.66 0.97
CA ARG A 61 -6.11 3.84 1.25
C ARG A 61 -5.10 3.89 0.10
N VAL A 62 -5.53 3.72 -1.14
CA VAL A 62 -4.62 3.79 -2.30
C VAL A 62 -3.99 5.17 -2.47
N ASN A 63 -4.69 6.25 -2.10
CA ASN A 63 -4.12 7.60 -2.18
C ASN A 63 -2.87 7.81 -1.32
N ASP A 64 -2.67 6.99 -0.28
CA ASP A 64 -1.52 7.07 0.61
C ASP A 64 -0.38 6.12 0.20
N ILE A 65 -0.55 5.33 -0.87
CA ILE A 65 0.47 4.43 -1.42
C ILE A 65 1.42 5.23 -2.34
N PRO A 66 2.75 5.03 -2.23
CA PRO A 66 3.74 5.59 -3.16
C PRO A 66 3.42 5.20 -4.61
N ALA A 67 3.51 6.16 -5.53
CA ALA A 67 3.25 5.90 -6.94
C ALA A 67 4.35 5.03 -7.57
N ASP A 68 5.60 5.24 -7.15
CA ASP A 68 6.72 4.35 -7.44
C ASP A 68 7.14 3.61 -6.17
N PRO A 69 6.82 2.31 -6.03
CA PRO A 69 7.17 1.54 -4.85
C PRO A 69 8.67 1.33 -4.66
N SER A 70 9.48 1.50 -5.72
CA SER A 70 10.94 1.33 -5.66
C SER A 70 11.68 2.53 -5.09
N ILE A 71 10.99 3.67 -4.97
CA ILE A 71 11.54 4.90 -4.42
C ILE A 71 10.79 5.17 -3.11
N PRO A 72 11.42 5.02 -1.93
CA PRO A 72 10.76 5.20 -0.63
C PRO A 72 10.05 6.55 -0.55
N ASP A 73 10.73 7.60 -1.01
CA ASP A 73 10.25 8.97 -1.01
C ASP A 73 9.38 9.31 -2.24
N SER A 74 8.85 8.32 -2.96
CA SER A 74 7.99 8.60 -4.12
C SER A 74 6.72 9.35 -3.69
N PRO A 75 6.27 10.36 -4.47
CA PRO A 75 4.95 10.97 -4.28
C PRO A 75 3.86 9.90 -4.22
N THR A 76 2.88 10.06 -3.32
CA THR A 76 1.75 9.13 -3.27
C THR A 76 0.79 9.40 -4.43
N PHE A 77 -0.02 8.40 -4.80
CA PHE A 77 -1.08 8.62 -5.79
C PHE A 77 -2.00 9.80 -5.43
N GLY A 78 -2.29 10.00 -4.14
CA GLY A 78 -3.06 11.12 -3.65
C GLY A 78 -2.38 12.48 -3.84
N ASP A 79 -1.06 12.54 -3.66
CA ASP A 79 -0.28 13.77 -3.89
C ASP A 79 -0.26 14.15 -5.38
N LEU A 80 -0.19 13.15 -6.26
CA LEU A 80 -0.28 13.34 -7.71
C LEU A 80 -1.68 13.81 -8.14
N ILE A 81 -2.74 13.14 -7.65
CA ILE A 81 -4.13 13.50 -7.94
C ILE A 81 -4.46 14.93 -7.52
N LYS A 82 -3.99 15.37 -6.33
CA LYS A 82 -4.18 16.75 -5.84
C LYS A 82 -3.55 17.80 -6.76
N GLN A 83 -2.50 17.43 -7.48
CA GLN A 83 -1.82 18.30 -8.44
C GLN A 83 -2.37 18.16 -9.87
N GLY A 84 -3.41 17.36 -10.08
CA GLY A 84 -3.97 17.08 -11.41
C GLY A 84 -3.10 16.18 -12.27
N LEU A 85 -2.07 15.55 -11.70
CA LEU A 85 -1.19 14.61 -12.37
C LEU A 85 -1.79 13.20 -12.22
N LEU A 86 -2.75 12.86 -13.09
CA LEU A 86 -3.43 11.57 -13.02
C LEU A 86 -2.50 10.44 -13.49
N PRO A 87 -2.53 9.25 -12.85
CA PRO A 87 -1.71 8.09 -13.23
C PRO A 87 -2.11 7.45 -14.58
N ALA A 88 -2.95 8.14 -15.35
CA ALA A 88 -3.63 7.65 -16.56
C ALA A 88 -2.77 7.70 -17.82
N SER A 89 -1.67 8.45 -17.81
CA SER A 89 -0.77 8.54 -18.96
C SER A 89 0.33 7.49 -18.84
N ASP A 90 0.75 6.97 -20.00
CA ASP A 90 1.84 6.01 -20.18
C ASP A 90 3.01 6.22 -19.20
N TYR A 91 3.68 5.12 -18.82
CA TYR A 91 4.84 5.01 -17.93
C TYR A 91 6.04 5.94 -18.26
N THR A 92 5.95 6.77 -19.29
CA THR A 92 6.79 7.96 -19.39
C THR A 92 6.61 8.77 -18.12
N ILE A 93 7.63 8.74 -17.26
CA ILE A 93 7.71 9.60 -16.09
C ILE A 93 7.58 11.03 -16.61
N ASP A 94 6.39 11.62 -16.46
CA ASP A 94 6.19 13.04 -16.69
C ASP A 94 7.23 13.76 -15.83
N PRO A 95 8.10 14.61 -16.41
CA PRO A 95 9.05 15.39 -15.64
C PRO A 95 8.39 16.24 -14.53
N ALA A 96 7.08 16.50 -14.63
CA ALA A 96 6.29 17.09 -13.56
C ALA A 96 6.18 16.19 -12.32
N PHE A 97 6.12 14.85 -12.46
CA PHE A 97 6.09 13.92 -11.34
C PHE A 97 7.35 14.04 -10.47
N GLN A 98 8.53 14.22 -11.09
CA GLN A 98 9.80 14.37 -10.37
C GLN A 98 9.88 15.67 -9.55
N LYS A 99 9.02 16.65 -9.84
CA LYS A 99 8.98 17.93 -9.12
C LYS A 99 8.09 17.90 -7.90
N VAL A 100 7.29 16.86 -7.71
CA VAL A 100 6.45 16.70 -6.53
C VAL A 100 7.33 16.27 -5.36
N PRO A 101 7.36 17.04 -4.26
CA PRO A 101 8.15 16.66 -3.11
C PRO A 101 7.59 15.39 -2.46
N ALA A 102 8.50 14.46 -2.18
CA ALA A 102 8.30 13.32 -1.32
C ALA A 102 7.71 13.68 0.04
N ARG A 103 6.92 12.78 0.62
CA ARG A 103 6.67 12.82 2.07
C ARG A 103 7.72 12.01 2.80
N GLN A 104 8.10 12.48 3.98
CA GLN A 104 9.08 11.77 4.81
C GLN A 104 8.57 10.39 5.28
N PRO A 105 9.48 9.43 5.49
CA PRO A 105 9.18 8.15 6.12
C PRO A 105 8.48 8.31 7.47
N GLU A 106 7.63 7.34 7.82
CA GLU A 106 7.01 7.21 9.14
C GLU A 106 7.69 6.09 9.93
N GLU A 107 8.25 6.43 11.09
CA GLU A 107 8.72 5.46 12.07
C GLU A 107 7.58 5.01 12.99
N ILE A 108 7.64 3.76 13.43
CA ILE A 108 6.63 3.20 14.34
C ILE A 108 7.28 2.35 15.44
N THR A 109 6.84 2.59 16.67
CA THR A 109 7.21 1.78 17.84
C THR A 109 6.25 0.61 18.04
N VAL A 110 6.67 -0.40 18.81
CA VAL A 110 5.84 -1.55 19.17
C VAL A 110 4.52 -1.11 19.84
N GLN A 111 4.57 -0.09 20.70
CA GLN A 111 3.38 0.40 21.39
C GLN A 111 2.40 1.05 20.42
N GLN A 112 2.89 1.88 19.49
CA GLN A 112 2.06 2.48 18.46
C GLN A 112 1.43 1.42 17.54
N ALA A 113 2.18 0.38 17.17
CA ALA A 113 1.64 -0.74 16.39
C ALA A 113 0.47 -1.42 17.10
N ARG A 114 0.64 -1.75 18.40
CA ARG A 114 -0.43 -2.33 19.22
C ARG A 114 -1.66 -1.42 19.33
N ASP A 115 -1.44 -0.12 19.48
CA ASP A 115 -2.53 0.85 19.59
C ASP A 115 -3.32 0.97 18.28
N LEU A 116 -2.63 0.97 17.13
CA LEU A 116 -3.27 0.95 15.81
C LEU A 116 -4.06 -0.33 15.60
N VAL A 117 -3.48 -1.50 15.91
CA VAL A 117 -4.17 -2.80 15.79
C VAL A 117 -5.44 -2.83 16.64
N ARG A 118 -5.38 -2.39 17.89
CA ARG A 118 -6.57 -2.31 18.76
C ARG A 118 -7.63 -1.36 18.21
N LYS A 119 -7.22 -0.18 17.78
CA LYS A 119 -8.13 0.85 17.26
C LYS A 119 -8.85 0.38 16.00
N VAL A 120 -8.11 -0.07 14.97
CA VAL A 120 -8.69 -0.43 13.68
C VAL A 120 -9.62 -1.63 13.80
N GLN A 121 -9.26 -2.64 14.60
CA GLN A 121 -10.12 -3.81 14.83
C GLN A 121 -11.42 -3.46 15.58
N ALA A 122 -11.38 -2.46 16.48
CA ALA A 122 -12.57 -2.01 17.19
C ALA A 122 -13.53 -1.21 16.27
N GLU A 123 -12.99 -0.55 15.24
CA GLU A 123 -13.77 0.28 14.30
C GLU A 123 -14.48 -0.56 13.24
N SER A 124 -13.85 -1.63 12.73
CA SER A 124 -14.43 -2.43 11.65
C SER A 124 -13.94 -3.88 11.64
N ARG A 125 -14.87 -4.82 11.40
CA ARG A 125 -14.54 -6.22 11.11
C ARG A 125 -13.87 -6.42 9.74
N PHE A 126 -13.96 -5.42 8.87
CA PHE A 126 -13.27 -5.37 7.58
C PHE A 126 -12.07 -4.42 7.64
N GLY A 127 -11.52 -4.22 8.84
CA GLY A 127 -10.50 -3.21 9.07
C GLY A 127 -9.35 -3.32 8.08
N ILE A 128 -8.91 -2.17 7.58
CA ILE A 128 -7.67 -2.03 6.84
C ILE A 128 -6.67 -1.29 7.73
N LEU A 129 -5.55 -1.93 8.03
CA LEU A 129 -4.42 -1.29 8.70
C LEU A 129 -3.35 -1.01 7.64
N GLN A 130 -3.03 0.27 7.45
CA GLN A 130 -2.10 0.71 6.42
C GLN A 130 -0.97 1.57 7.02
N LEU A 131 0.26 1.17 6.72
CA LEU A 131 1.51 1.86 7.05
C LEU A 131 2.37 1.98 5.79
N SER A 132 1.88 2.72 4.80
CA SER A 132 2.48 2.79 3.46
C SER A 132 3.80 3.56 3.37
N ARG A 133 4.11 4.35 4.40
CA ARG A 133 5.35 5.14 4.49
C ARG A 133 6.31 4.63 5.55
N THR A 134 6.05 3.45 6.10
CA THR A 134 6.96 2.76 7.01
C THR A 134 7.76 1.75 6.19
N TYR A 135 8.99 2.14 5.85
CA TYR A 135 9.87 1.38 4.94
C TYR A 135 10.67 0.29 5.64
N GLU A 136 10.82 0.40 6.96
CA GLU A 136 11.53 -0.54 7.81
C GLU A 136 10.78 -0.70 9.13
N ILE A 137 10.76 -1.92 9.67
CA ILE A 137 10.22 -2.24 10.99
C ILE A 137 11.11 -3.29 11.65
N THR A 138 11.05 -3.35 12.99
CA THR A 138 11.67 -4.45 13.71
C THR A 138 10.77 -5.68 13.74
N ALA A 139 11.33 -6.85 14.05
CA ALA A 139 10.56 -8.07 14.22
C ALA A 139 9.48 -7.93 15.30
N GLU A 140 9.73 -7.20 16.40
CA GLU A 140 8.74 -6.97 17.46
C GLU A 140 7.57 -6.09 17.00
N VAL A 141 7.83 -5.10 16.16
CA VAL A 141 6.79 -4.30 15.51
C VAL A 141 5.97 -5.19 14.58
N ALA A 142 6.62 -6.02 13.77
CA ALA A 142 5.96 -6.97 12.89
C ALA A 142 5.08 -7.97 13.66
N GLU A 143 5.53 -8.47 14.81
CA GLU A 143 4.73 -9.35 15.67
C GLU A 143 3.50 -8.64 16.21
N ALA A 144 3.63 -7.38 16.65
CA ALA A 144 2.48 -6.58 17.09
C ALA A 144 1.48 -6.35 15.96
N LEU A 145 1.95 -6.06 14.74
CA LEU A 145 1.10 -5.87 13.56
C LEU A 145 0.43 -7.18 13.10
N ALA A 146 1.10 -8.33 13.26
CA ALA A 146 0.59 -9.65 12.90
C ALA A 146 -0.63 -10.09 13.72
N GLU A 147 -0.87 -9.46 14.90
CA GLU A 147 -2.07 -9.68 15.69
C GLU A 147 -3.35 -9.14 15.04
N PHE A 148 -3.22 -8.29 14.00
CA PHE A 148 -4.33 -7.71 13.27
C PHE A 148 -5.17 -8.76 12.56
N GLN A 149 -6.49 -8.77 12.82
CA GLN A 149 -7.47 -9.73 12.29
C GLN A 149 -8.43 -9.08 11.27
N GLY A 150 -8.02 -7.95 10.69
CA GLY A 150 -8.80 -7.28 9.64
C GLY A 150 -8.57 -7.87 8.26
N GLU A 151 -9.12 -7.20 7.26
CA GLU A 151 -9.11 -7.67 5.87
C GLU A 151 -7.73 -7.46 5.21
N PHE A 152 -7.14 -6.29 5.39
CA PHE A 152 -5.85 -5.93 4.78
C PHE A 152 -4.87 -5.35 5.79
N LEU A 153 -3.70 -5.97 5.90
CA LEU A 153 -2.50 -5.39 6.48
C LEU A 153 -1.60 -4.90 5.34
N ILE A 154 -1.51 -3.59 5.16
CA ILE A 154 -0.79 -2.94 4.05
C ILE A 154 0.47 -2.28 4.61
N LEU A 155 1.65 -2.71 4.17
CA LEU A 155 2.93 -2.21 4.65
C LEU A 155 3.80 -1.69 3.50
N GLY A 156 4.51 -0.59 3.77
CA GLY A 156 5.45 0.04 2.86
C GLY A 156 6.87 -0.54 2.88
N LEU A 157 7.10 -1.71 3.49
CA LEU A 157 8.46 -2.26 3.63
C LEU A 157 9.18 -2.35 2.29
N THR A 158 10.41 -1.86 2.21
CA THR A 158 11.22 -1.86 0.98
C THR A 158 12.13 -3.08 0.88
N THR A 159 12.56 -3.58 2.04
CA THR A 159 13.30 -4.83 2.22
C THR A 159 12.63 -5.68 3.28
N LEU A 160 12.95 -6.98 3.32
CA LEU A 160 12.41 -7.90 4.32
C LEU A 160 13.48 -8.87 4.81
N ASP A 161 13.89 -8.72 6.07
CA ASP A 161 14.80 -9.65 6.74
C ASP A 161 14.06 -10.91 7.26
N PRO A 162 14.79 -12.00 7.57
CA PRO A 162 14.18 -13.26 7.97
C PRO A 162 13.33 -13.21 9.24
N GLU A 163 13.72 -12.42 10.24
CA GLU A 163 13.01 -12.37 11.52
C GLU A 163 11.71 -11.59 11.38
N THR A 164 11.74 -10.46 10.67
CA THR A 164 10.53 -9.73 10.29
C THR A 164 9.62 -10.57 9.40
N ALA A 165 10.15 -11.34 8.45
CA ALA A 165 9.37 -12.26 7.63
C ALA A 165 8.67 -13.35 8.45
N LYS A 166 9.38 -13.97 9.40
CA LYS A 166 8.84 -14.98 10.32
C LYS A 166 7.74 -14.40 11.20
N ALA A 167 7.89 -13.16 11.66
CA ALA A 167 6.87 -12.46 12.43
C ALA A 167 5.61 -12.20 11.60
N LEU A 168 5.75 -11.63 10.40
CA LEU A 168 4.63 -11.37 9.49
C LEU A 168 3.95 -12.65 8.98
N ALA A 169 4.67 -13.75 8.86
CA ALA A 169 4.09 -15.05 8.48
C ALA A 169 3.08 -15.59 9.51
N LYS A 170 3.08 -15.06 10.74
CA LYS A 170 2.09 -15.34 11.78
C LYS A 170 0.84 -14.45 11.67
N SER A 171 0.77 -13.57 10.66
CA SER A 171 -0.31 -12.60 10.49
C SER A 171 -1.67 -13.28 10.45
N ARG A 172 -2.62 -12.67 11.14
CA ARG A 172 -4.03 -13.09 11.18
C ARG A 172 -4.91 -12.29 10.23
N ALA A 173 -4.32 -11.36 9.48
CA ALA A 173 -5.04 -10.58 8.49
C ALA A 173 -5.45 -11.47 7.31
N GLY A 174 -6.59 -11.15 6.68
CA GLY A 174 -7.04 -11.87 5.49
C GLY A 174 -6.04 -11.76 4.33
N THR A 175 -5.43 -10.59 4.18
CA THR A 175 -4.38 -10.31 3.19
C THR A 175 -3.26 -9.47 3.81
N VAL A 176 -2.01 -9.87 3.58
CA VAL A 176 -0.82 -9.05 3.81
C VAL A 176 -0.33 -8.52 2.47
N TRP A 177 -0.25 -7.20 2.34
CA TRP A 177 0.20 -6.53 1.12
C TRP A 177 1.44 -5.71 1.40
N LEU A 178 2.58 -6.15 0.87
CA LEU A 178 3.87 -5.46 0.95
C LEU A 178 4.08 -4.71 -0.37
N HIS A 179 3.50 -3.51 -0.48
CA HIS A 179 3.37 -2.85 -1.79
C HIS A 179 4.70 -2.27 -2.31
N SER A 180 5.63 -1.96 -1.41
CA SER A 180 6.93 -1.34 -1.72
C SER A 180 8.10 -2.30 -1.63
N LEU A 181 7.86 -3.59 -1.36
CA LEU A 181 8.94 -4.55 -1.14
C LEU A 181 9.62 -4.84 -2.47
N THR A 182 10.85 -4.36 -2.64
CA THR A 182 11.59 -4.46 -3.90
C THR A 182 12.63 -5.56 -3.90
N SER A 183 13.16 -5.91 -2.73
CA SER A 183 14.13 -6.99 -2.56
C SER A 183 13.91 -7.79 -1.26
N MET A 184 14.25 -9.07 -1.31
CA MET A 184 14.38 -9.93 -0.13
C MET A 184 15.33 -11.10 -0.42
N ILE A 185 15.78 -11.77 0.63
CA ILE A 185 16.59 -12.99 0.53
C ILE A 185 15.73 -14.26 0.54
N ASN A 186 16.30 -15.39 0.12
CA ASN A 186 15.62 -16.69 0.09
C ASN A 186 15.02 -17.10 1.45
N GLU A 187 15.75 -16.91 2.56
CA GLU A 187 15.22 -17.26 3.89
C GLU A 187 13.96 -16.45 4.23
N SER A 188 13.94 -15.16 3.91
CA SER A 188 12.76 -14.30 4.08
C SER A 188 11.61 -14.75 3.19
N ALA A 189 11.89 -15.11 1.93
CA ALA A 189 10.89 -15.60 0.99
C ALA A 189 10.24 -16.91 1.48
N GLU A 190 11.06 -17.87 1.96
CA GLU A 190 10.59 -19.12 2.55
C GLU A 190 9.76 -18.91 3.83
N ALA A 191 10.15 -17.93 4.64
CA ALA A 191 9.41 -17.58 5.85
C ALA A 191 8.05 -16.96 5.51
N ILE A 192 8.03 -15.89 4.70
CA ILE A 192 6.79 -15.15 4.40
C ILE A 192 5.80 -15.95 3.55
N ALA A 193 6.28 -16.90 2.74
CA ALA A 193 5.42 -17.81 1.97
C ALA A 193 4.53 -18.71 2.85
N LYS A 194 4.83 -18.82 4.15
CA LYS A 194 4.02 -19.58 5.13
C LYS A 194 2.85 -18.77 5.70
N THR A 195 2.66 -17.52 5.26
CA THR A 195 1.52 -16.69 5.67
C THR A 195 0.21 -17.43 5.37
N PRO A 196 -0.69 -17.61 6.35
CA PRO A 196 -1.91 -18.39 6.16
C PRO A 196 -2.97 -17.69 5.30
N GLY A 197 -2.94 -16.35 5.24
CA GLY A 197 -3.78 -15.52 4.37
C GLY A 197 -3.17 -15.29 2.99
N ASN A 198 -3.75 -14.37 2.23
CA ASN A 198 -3.19 -13.97 0.95
C ASN A 198 -1.94 -13.11 1.17
N LEU A 199 -0.89 -13.35 0.40
CA LEU A 199 0.30 -12.51 0.34
C LEU A 199 0.37 -11.83 -1.02
N VAL A 200 0.48 -10.50 -1.02
CA VAL A 200 0.61 -9.69 -2.24
C VAL A 200 1.92 -8.92 -2.20
N LEU A 201 2.77 -9.13 -3.22
CA LEU A 201 4.08 -8.51 -3.37
C LEU A 201 4.11 -7.76 -4.72
N SER A 202 3.54 -6.55 -4.77
CA SER A 202 3.35 -5.82 -6.04
C SER A 202 4.58 -5.07 -6.53
N GLY A 203 5.53 -4.79 -5.64
CA GLY A 203 6.76 -4.05 -5.93
C GLY A 203 8.00 -4.93 -6.09
N LEU A 204 7.89 -6.25 -5.95
CA LEU A 204 9.05 -7.13 -5.88
C LEU A 204 9.74 -7.21 -7.24
N VAL A 205 10.98 -6.72 -7.29
CA VAL A 205 11.80 -6.73 -8.50
C VAL A 205 12.85 -7.84 -8.43
N GLU A 206 13.41 -8.08 -7.24
CA GLU A 206 14.55 -8.98 -7.07
C GLU A 206 14.35 -9.97 -5.92
N LEU A 207 14.71 -11.23 -6.18
CA LEU A 207 14.88 -12.28 -5.16
C LEU A 207 16.35 -12.64 -5.13
N ASN A 208 17.01 -12.29 -4.03
CA ASN A 208 18.45 -12.43 -3.92
C ASN A 208 18.82 -13.74 -3.21
N SER A 209 19.74 -14.48 -3.81
CA SER A 209 20.35 -15.66 -3.20
C SER A 209 21.55 -15.24 -2.36
N ASP A 210 21.34 -14.52 -1.25
CA ASP A 210 22.48 -14.23 -0.37
C ASP A 210 22.81 -15.46 0.49
N SER A 211 24.00 -16.00 0.20
CA SER A 211 24.77 -16.83 1.11
C SER A 211 25.33 -15.91 2.19
N VAL A 212 24.89 -16.11 3.43
CA VAL A 212 25.44 -15.40 4.60
C VAL A 212 26.96 -15.59 4.60
N PRO A 213 27.80 -14.53 4.73
CA PRO A 213 29.23 -14.73 4.90
C PRO A 213 29.44 -15.53 6.17
N LEU A 214 30.06 -16.70 6.06
CA LEU A 214 30.63 -17.41 7.20
C LEU A 214 31.76 -16.53 7.74
N THR A 215 31.47 -15.67 8.71
CA THR A 215 32.52 -15.13 9.58
C THR A 215 32.93 -16.25 10.53
N GLY A 216 34.14 -16.78 10.30
CA GLY A 216 34.79 -17.81 11.11
C GLY A 216 35.37 -17.30 12.42
#